data_AF-A0A1H3ELN0-F1
#
_entry.id   AF-A0A1H3ELN0-F1
#
_cell.length_a   1.000
_cell.length_b   1.000
_cell.length_c   1.000
_cell.angle_alpha   90.00
_cell.angle_beta   90.00
_cell.angle_gamma   90.00
#
_symmetry.space_group_name_H-M   'P 1'
#
loop_
_entity.id
_entity.type
_entity.pdbx_description
1 polymer ?
#
loop_
_entity_poly.entity_id
_entity_poly.type
_entity_poly.pdbx_seq_one_letter_code
_entity_poly.pdbx_strand_id
1 'polypeptide(L)' 'MQPDDVVVELLLSRQYKRTRLDQFKHFQFECTGTLDSQAHQFELRHVPELCGRQEYYLRIYPHHPLLTHPLEMGKMIWL' A
#
# COMPACT_ATOMS: atom_id res chain seq x y z
N MET A 1 17.70 3.35 5.68
CA MET A 1 16.26 3.14 5.89
C MET A 1 16.02 1.64 5.85
N GLN A 2 15.43 1.09 6.90
CA GLN A 2 15.02 -0.30 6.95
C GLN A 2 13.67 -0.43 6.22
N PRO A 3 13.37 -1.58 5.61
CA PRO A 3 12.11 -1.78 4.91
C PRO A 3 10.90 -1.61 5.84
N ASP A 4 11.02 -1.97 7.13
CA ASP A 4 9.98 -1.81 8.14
C ASP A 4 9.69 -0.35 8.55
N ASP A 5 10.55 0.60 8.15
CA ASP A 5 10.32 2.03 8.40
C ASP A 5 9.17 2.59 7.55
N VAL A 6 8.67 1.82 6.57
CA VAL A 6 7.61 2.20 5.64
C VAL A 6 6.65 1.05 5.39
N VAL A 7 5.41 1.39 5.05
CA VAL A 7 4.45 0.43 4.47
C VAL A 7 4.16 0.84 3.04
N VAL A 8 4.32 -0.10 2.12
CA VAL A 8 3.87 0.00 0.72
C VAL A 8 2.53 -0.70 0.61
N GLU A 9 1.51 0.00 0.12
CA GLU A 9 0.14 -0.45 0.16
C GLU A 9 -0.58 -0.24 -1.18
N LEU A 10 -1.30 -1.28 -1.61
CA LEU A 10 -2.30 -1.23 -2.67
C LEU A 10 -3.69 -1.02 -2.05
N LEU A 11 -4.35 0.03 -2.49
CA LEU A 11 -5.77 0.26 -2.28
C LEU A 11 -6.52 -0.20 -3.51
N LEU A 12 -7.45 -1.15 -3.37
CA LEU A 12 -8.23 -1.69 -4.48
C LEU A 12 -9.72 -1.53 -4.22
N SER A 13 -10.46 -0.96 -5.16
CA SER A 13 -11.91 -0.80 -5.09
C SER A 13 -12.59 -1.17 -6.40
N ARG A 14 -13.87 -1.56 -6.30
CA ARG A 14 -14.72 -1.71 -7.48
C ARG A 14 -15.33 -0.37 -7.85
N GLN A 15 -15.37 -0.08 -9.15
CA GLN A 15 -16.05 1.12 -9.64
C GLN A 15 -17.58 0.93 -9.63
N TYR A 16 -18.21 1.07 -8.46
CA TYR A 16 -19.67 1.23 -8.32
C TYR A 16 -19.96 2.67 -7.92
N LYS A 17 -20.28 3.54 -8.91
CA LYS A 17 -20.73 4.94 -8.75
C LYS A 17 -20.17 5.73 -7.53
N ARG A 18 -19.26 6.66 -7.81
CA ARG A 18 -18.62 7.61 -6.88
C ARG A 18 -17.85 6.92 -5.76
N THR A 19 -16.56 6.71 -6.04
CA THR A 19 -15.58 6.11 -5.15
C THR A 19 -15.50 6.87 -3.84
N ARG A 20 -15.81 6.19 -2.73
CA ARG A 20 -15.59 6.70 -1.38
C ARG A 20 -14.34 6.03 -0.81
N LEU A 21 -13.57 6.79 -0.03
CA LEU A 21 -12.30 6.33 0.56
C LEU A 21 -12.46 5.14 1.53
N ASP A 22 -13.68 4.91 2.04
CA ASP A 22 -14.02 3.80 2.94
C ASP A 22 -14.25 2.45 2.22
N GLN A 23 -14.25 2.41 0.89
CA GLN A 23 -14.57 1.21 0.10
C GLN A 23 -13.35 0.48 -0.46
N PHE A 24 -12.14 0.97 -0.19
CA PHE A 24 -10.93 0.31 -0.64
C PHE A 24 -10.61 -0.90 0.25
N LYS A 25 -10.30 -2.03 -0.39
CA LYS A 25 -9.55 -3.10 0.25
C LYS A 25 -8.07 -2.72 0.28
N HIS A 26 -7.43 -2.98 1.41
CA HIS A 26 -6.04 -2.65 1.67
C HIS A 26 -5.18 -3.92 1.56
N PHE A 27 -4.11 -3.86 0.78
CA PHE A 27 -3.14 -4.95 0.65
C PHE A 27 -1.74 -4.39 0.84
N GLN A 28 -1.01 -4.92 1.82
CA GLN A 28 0.38 -4.52 2.07
C GLN A 28 1.31 -5.37 1.20
N PHE A 29 2.36 -4.74 0.68
CA PHE A 29 3.44 -5.44 0.01
C PHE A 29 4.43 -5.96 1.05
N GLU A 30 5.05 -7.10 0.73
CA GLU A 30 6.12 -7.67 1.53
C GLU A 30 7.46 -7.27 0.94
N CYS A 31 8.44 -6.96 1.79
CA CYS A 31 9.83 -6.80 1.36
C CYS A 31 10.41 -8.17 1.03
N THR A 32 10.68 -8.45 -0.24
CA THR A 32 11.20 -9.76 -0.70
C THR A 32 12.71 -9.78 -0.85
N GLY A 33 13.38 -8.64 -0.69
CA GLY A 33 14.83 -8.53 -0.71
C GLY A 33 15.32 -7.15 -1.12
N THR A 34 16.55 -7.10 -1.58
CA THR A 34 17.23 -5.88 -2.06
C THR A 34 17.60 -6.04 -3.53
N LEU A 35 17.26 -5.06 -4.36
CA LEU A 35 17.62 -5.05 -5.78
C LEU A 35 19.10 -4.65 -5.97
N ASP A 36 19.58 -3.73 -5.13
CA ASP A 36 20.98 -3.30 -5.02
C ASP A 36 21.31 -2.92 -3.56
N SER A 37 22.48 -2.35 -3.27
CA SER A 37 22.87 -1.97 -1.91
C SER A 37 22.08 -0.81 -1.30
N GLN A 38 21.19 -0.15 -2.05
CA GLN A 38 20.43 1.03 -1.62
C GLN A 38 18.91 0.93 -1.89
N ALA A 39 18.44 -0.09 -2.60
CA ALA A 39 17.04 -0.27 -2.98
C ALA A 39 16.45 -1.59 -2.46
N HIS A 40 15.31 -1.50 -1.78
CA HIS A 40 14.52 -2.63 -1.33
C HIS A 40 13.44 -2.98 -2.37
N GLN A 41 13.18 -4.28 -2.54
CA GLN A 41 12.15 -4.81 -3.43
C GLN A 41 10.92 -5.18 -2.62
N PHE A 42 9.77 -4.63 -3.04
CA PHE A 42 8.46 -4.89 -2.44
C PHE A 42 7.56 -5.62 -3.44
N GLU A 43 7.00 -6.75 -3.04
CA GLU A 43 6.13 -7.56 -3.89
C GLU A 43 4.79 -7.85 -3.21
N LEU A 44 3.74 -7.94 -4.04
CA LEU A 44 2.42 -8.40 -3.65
C LEU A 44 1.90 -9.35 -4.71
N ARG A 45 1.65 -10.61 -4.33
CA ARG A 45 0.94 -11.58 -5.17
C ARG A 45 -0.54 -11.54 -4.85
N HIS A 46 -1.29 -10.77 -5.64
CA HIS A 46 -2.73 -10.65 -5.46
C HIS A 46 -3.50 -11.22 -6.65
N VAL A 47 -4.47 -12.09 -6.36
CA VAL A 47 -5.45 -12.58 -7.33
C VAL A 47 -6.79 -11.92 -6.97
N PRO A 48 -7.30 -10.96 -7.76
CA PRO A 48 -8.55 -10.30 -7.44
C PRO A 48 -9.72 -11.28 -7.49
N GLU A 49 -10.49 -11.36 -6.40
CA GLU A 49 -11.66 -12.24 -6.26
C GLU A 49 -12.81 -11.87 -7.19
N LEU A 50 -12.76 -10.67 -7.77
CA LEU A 50 -13.90 -9.97 -8.34
C LEU A 50 -13.59 -9.51 -9.76
N CYS A 51 -14.30 -10.05 -10.76
CA CYS A 51 -14.18 -9.59 -12.14
C CYS A 51 -14.79 -8.19 -12.35
N GLY A 52 -14.39 -7.52 -13.44
CA GLY A 52 -14.85 -6.19 -13.84
C GLY A 52 -13.80 -5.09 -13.68
N ARG A 53 -14.18 -3.84 -13.95
CA ARG A 53 -13.29 -2.67 -13.81
C ARG A 53 -13.00 -2.40 -12.33
N GLN A 54 -11.72 -2.36 -12.00
CA GLN A 54 -11.22 -2.03 -10.68
C GLN A 54 -10.47 -0.72 -10.73
N GLU A 55 -10.60 0.07 -9.67
CA GLU A 55 -9.78 1.25 -9.41
C GLU A 55 -8.75 0.89 -8.37
N TYR A 56 -7.50 1.26 -8.61
CA TYR A 56 -6.42 1.00 -7.68
C TYR A 56 -5.59 2.26 -7.45
N TYR A 57 -5.02 2.34 -6.25
CA TYR A 57 -4.05 3.35 -5.87
C TYR A 57 -2.91 2.67 -5.13
N LEU A 58 -1.70 3.13 -5.38
CA LEU A 58 -0.52 2.71 -4.63
C LEU A 58 -0.04 3.87 -3.78
N ARG A 59 0.31 3.58 -2.54
CA ARG A 59 0.91 4.57 -1.64
C ARG A 59 2.00 3.96 -0.79
N ILE A 60 2.90 4.83 -0.36
CA ILE A 60 3.91 4.54 0.64
C ILE A 60 3.79 5.55 1.78
N TYR A 61 3.90 5.09 3.02
CA TYR A 61 3.87 5.96 4.20
C TYR A 61 4.82 5.42 5.29
N PRO A 62 5.41 6.31 6.12
CA PRO A 62 6.24 5.86 7.23
C PRO A 62 5.45 5.02 8.23
N HIS A 63 6.09 3.99 8.75
CA HIS A 63 5.51 3.10 9.73
C HIS A 63 6.39 3.03 10.97
N HIS A 64 5.73 2.97 12.13
CA HIS A 64 6.38 2.62 13.38
C HIS A 64 5.35 1.97 14.31
N PRO A 65 5.68 0.90 15.05
CA PRO A 65 4.74 0.18 15.93
C PRO A 65 4.10 1.03 17.04
N LEU A 66 4.73 2.16 17.40
CA LEU A 66 4.24 3.09 18.43
C LEU A 66 3.28 4.17 17.90
N LEU A 67 3.02 4.23 16.59
CA LEU A 67 2.03 5.17 16.06
C LEU A 67 0.62 4.76 16.50
N THR A 68 -0.17 5.74 16.93
CA THR A 68 -1.58 5.49 17.28
C THR A 68 -2.40 5.29 16.02
N HIS A 69 -2.02 5.96 14.93
CA HIS A 69 -2.66 5.83 13.63
C HIS A 69 -1.61 5.66 12.51
N PRO A 70 -1.82 4.75 11.53
CA PRO A 70 -0.82 4.47 10.48
C PRO A 70 -0.38 5.70 9.66
N LEU A 71 -1.25 6.70 9.53
CA LEU A 71 -1.00 7.92 8.75
C LEU A 71 -0.72 9.16 9.61
N GLU A 72 -0.49 8.99 10.92
CA GLU A 72 -0.31 10.08 11.89
C GLU A 72 0.82 11.04 11.50
N MET A 73 1.90 10.53 10.87
CA MET A 73 3.04 11.34 10.48
C MET A 73 2.79 12.27 9.27
N GLY A 74 1.73 12.06 8.49
CA GLY A 74 1.38 12.92 7.36
C GLY A 74 2.40 12.98 6.21
N LYS A 75 3.32 12.02 6.10
CA LYS A 75 4.38 11.94 5.07
C LYS A 75 4.10 10.88 4.00
N MET A 76 2.83 10.67 3.68
CA MET A 76 2.42 9.69 2.66
C MET A 76 2.70 10.22 1.25
N ILE A 77 3.11 9.32 0.36
CA ILE A 77 3.35 9.57 -1.06
C ILE A 77 2.47 8.62 -1.87
N TRP A 78 1.78 9.16 -2.88
CA TRP A 78 1.09 8.37 -3.91
C TRP A 78 2.06 8.03 -5.05
N LEU A 79 1.99 6.80 -5.54
CA LEU A 79 2.83 6.29 -6.64
C LEU A 79 2.06 6.27 -7.97
#